data_AF-A0A954WDH2-F1
#
_entry.id   AF-A0A954WDH2-F1
#
_cell.length_a   1.000
_cell.length_b   1.000
_cell.length_c   1.000
_cell.angle_alpha   90.00
_cell.angle_beta   90.00
_cell.angle_gamma   90.00
#
_symmetry.space_group_name_H-M   'P 1'
#
loop_
_entity.id
_entity.type
_entity.pdbx_description
1 polymer ?
#
loop_
_entity_poly.entity_id
_entity_poly.type
_entity_poly.pdbx_seq_one_letter_code
_entity_poly.pdbx_strand_id
1 'polypeptide(L)'
;FSWCVSNGDQHLKNFSLFTHADGLRRLTPAYDLICTRLPIPSDRSLALTIRGKKTNLNRKLWLEFAEYCQIPERAALRLVTDQINALDPSVALIQASLLPDDQKAEYESILRENIAMLAQPG
;
A
#
# COMPACT_ATOMS: atom_id res chain seq x y z
N PHE A 1 -0.07 -1.17 2.48
CA PHE A 1 -0.49 0.22 2.24
C PHE A 1 -0.29 0.63 0.78
N SER A 2 0.93 0.95 0.32
CA SER A 2 1.17 1.60 -0.99
C SER A 2 0.53 0.89 -2.18
N TRP A 3 0.60 -0.44 -2.19
CA TRP A 3 -0.06 -1.24 -3.22
C TRP A 3 -1.58 -1.17 -3.15
N CYS A 4 -2.18 -1.20 -1.95
CA CYS A 4 -3.63 -1.15 -1.77
C CYS A 4 -4.22 0.16 -2.29
N VAL A 5 -3.54 1.28 -2.04
CA VAL A 5 -3.94 2.61 -2.51
C VAL A 5 -3.41 2.96 -3.90
N SER A 6 -2.75 2.03 -4.60
CA SER A 6 -2.11 2.27 -5.90
C SER A 6 -1.18 3.49 -5.91
N ASN A 7 -0.30 3.61 -4.92
CA ASN A 7 0.82 4.55 -4.94
C ASN A 7 2.01 3.95 -5.70
N GLY A 8 2.07 4.22 -7.00
CA GLY A 8 3.11 3.76 -7.89
C GLY A 8 4.44 4.52 -7.81
N ASP A 9 4.47 5.69 -7.15
CA ASP A 9 5.65 6.56 -7.11
C ASP A 9 6.43 6.52 -5.78
N GLN A 10 6.06 5.61 -4.87
CA GLN A 10 6.73 5.51 -3.57
C GLN A 10 8.14 4.88 -3.65
N HIS A 11 9.09 5.63 -4.18
CA HIS A 11 10.49 5.25 -4.37
C HIS A 11 11.36 5.52 -3.14
N LEU A 12 12.63 5.10 -3.17
CA LEU A 12 13.56 5.19 -2.01
C LEU A 12 13.71 6.60 -1.41
N LYS A 13 13.57 7.66 -2.22
CA LYS A 13 13.66 9.03 -1.72
C LYS A 13 12.46 9.44 -0.84
N ASN A 14 11.37 8.67 -0.85
CA ASN A 14 10.16 8.91 -0.04
C ASN A 14 10.26 8.24 1.34
N PHE A 15 11.41 7.65 1.66
CA PHE A 15 11.72 7.10 2.97
C PHE A 15 12.86 7.89 3.59
N SER A 16 12.63 8.44 4.78
CA SER A 16 13.63 9.20 5.51
C SER A 16 13.87 8.64 6.89
N LEU A 17 15.11 8.83 7.36
CA LEU A 17 15.52 8.52 8.71
C LEU A 17 15.83 9.81 9.44
N PHE A 18 15.38 9.90 10.69
CA PHE A 18 15.74 10.97 11.60
C PHE A 18 16.60 10.42 12.74
N THR A 19 17.67 11.13 13.06
CA THR A 19 18.53 10.81 14.21
C THR A 19 17.99 11.54 15.43
N HIS A 20 17.54 10.77 16.42
CA HIS A 20 17.05 11.33 17.68
C HIS A 20 18.21 11.76 18.60
N ALA A 21 17.86 12.45 19.69
CA ALA A 21 18.83 12.92 20.69
C ALA A 21 19.64 11.78 21.34
N ASP A 22 19.12 10.54 21.32
CA ASP A 22 19.81 9.33 21.78
C ASP A 22 20.80 8.76 20.74
N GLY A 23 20.98 9.42 19.60
CA GLY A 23 21.84 8.97 18.50
C GLY A 23 21.26 7.87 17.63
N LEU A 24 20.06 7.37 17.94
CA LEU A 24 19.42 6.30 17.17
C LEU A 24 18.64 6.86 15.97
N ARG A 25 18.79 6.20 14.83
CA ARG A 25 18.03 6.50 13.61
C ARG A 25 16.68 5.79 13.66
N ARG A 26 15.62 6.53 13.39
CA ARG A 26 14.24 6.02 13.29
C ARG A 26 13.61 6.49 11.99
N LEU A 27 12.65 5.73 11.46
CA LEU A 27 11.86 6.17 10.31
C LEU A 27 11.07 7.43 10.69
N THR A 28 11.04 8.40 9.77
CA THR A 28 10.10 9.52 9.87
C THR A 28 8.66 9.04 9.62
N PRO A 29 7.64 9.83 9.98
CA PRO A 29 6.30 9.60 9.46
C PRO A 29 6.32 9.48 7.93
N ALA A 30 5.39 8.69 7.39
CA ALA A 30 5.24 8.55 5.95
C ALA A 30 4.71 9.84 5.33
N TYR A 31 5.17 10.16 4.13
CA TYR A 31 4.76 11.33 3.34
C TYR A 31 4.68 10.93 1.87
N ASP A 32 4.14 11.84 1.05
CA ASP A 32 3.95 11.62 -0.39
C ASP A 32 3.12 10.36 -0.69
N LEU A 33 1.96 10.28 -0.01
CA LEU A 33 1.02 9.18 -0.10
C LEU A 33 -0.11 9.55 -1.06
N ILE A 34 0.01 9.13 -2.32
CA ILE A 34 -0.89 9.52 -3.41
C ILE A 34 -1.29 8.29 -4.22
N CYS A 35 -2.55 8.21 -4.66
CA CYS A 35 -2.99 7.20 -5.64
C CYS A 35 -2.58 7.67 -7.04
N THR A 36 -1.53 7.09 -7.61
CA THR A 36 -1.01 7.47 -8.94
C THR A 36 -1.89 6.95 -10.07
N ARG A 37 -2.65 5.88 -9.82
CA ARG A 37 -3.55 5.27 -10.80
C ARG A 37 -4.75 6.16 -11.15
N LEU A 38 -5.16 7.08 -10.27
CA LEU A 38 -6.24 8.03 -10.57
C LEU A 38 -5.91 8.94 -11.77
N PRO A 39 -4.82 9.73 -11.76
CA PRO A 39 -4.44 10.56 -12.90
C PRO A 39 -3.82 9.75 -14.05
N ILE A 40 -3.29 8.54 -13.79
CA ILE A 40 -2.62 7.70 -14.77
C ILE A 40 -3.20 6.28 -14.71
N PRO A 41 -4.37 6.02 -15.35
CA PRO A 41 -5.08 4.73 -15.21
C PRO A 41 -4.28 3.50 -15.67
N SER A 42 -3.29 3.70 -16.53
CA SER A 42 -2.37 2.65 -17.01
C SER A 42 -1.28 2.28 -15.99
N ASP A 43 -1.01 3.14 -15.00
CA ASP A 43 -0.02 2.85 -13.96
C ASP A 43 -0.62 1.93 -12.90
N ARG A 44 -0.25 0.65 -13.00
CA ARG A 44 -0.59 -0.40 -12.03
C ARG A 44 0.64 -0.87 -11.26
N SER A 45 1.77 -0.18 -11.43
CA SER A 45 3.08 -0.64 -11.02
C SER A 45 3.49 -0.02 -9.69
N LEU A 46 4.24 -0.76 -8.87
CA LEU A 46 4.97 -0.17 -7.75
C LEU A 46 6.32 0.39 -8.19
N ALA A 47 6.76 1.47 -7.55
CA ALA A 47 8.12 1.99 -7.69
C ALA A 47 9.18 0.93 -7.33
N LEU A 48 8.99 0.25 -6.19
CA LEU A 48 9.88 -0.80 -5.67
C LEU A 48 9.35 -2.19 -6.03
N THR A 49 10.26 -3.10 -6.34
CA THR A 49 9.91 -4.48 -6.68
C THR A 49 9.60 -5.30 -5.45
N ILE A 50 8.59 -6.16 -5.55
CA ILE A 50 8.29 -7.23 -4.60
C ILE A 50 8.67 -8.53 -5.28
N ARG A 51 9.76 -9.16 -4.81
CA ARG A 51 10.35 -10.36 -5.44
C ARG A 51 10.54 -10.22 -6.97
N GLY A 52 11.09 -9.08 -7.40
CA GLY A 52 11.36 -8.80 -8.81
C GLY A 52 10.14 -8.38 -9.65
N LYS A 53 8.93 -8.32 -9.07
CA LYS A 53 7.72 -7.88 -9.75
C LYS A 53 7.28 -6.50 -9.28
N LYS A 54 6.73 -5.71 -10.20
CA LYS A 54 6.08 -4.42 -9.90
C LYS A 54 4.56 -4.45 -10.05
N THR A 55 4.04 -5.44 -10.75
CA THR A 55 2.62 -5.62 -11.09
C THR A 55 2.20 -7.06 -10.80
N ASN A 56 0.90 -7.36 -10.93
CA ASN A 56 0.34 -8.70 -10.70
C ASN A 56 0.70 -9.25 -9.30
N LEU A 57 0.66 -8.38 -8.30
CA LEU A 57 0.94 -8.71 -6.92
C LEU A 57 -0.34 -9.28 -6.29
N ASN A 58 -0.19 -10.28 -5.43
CA ASN A 58 -1.29 -10.93 -4.73
C ASN A 58 -0.85 -11.33 -3.32
N ARG A 59 -1.79 -11.82 -2.51
CA ARG A 59 -1.52 -12.26 -1.13
C ARG A 59 -0.32 -13.21 -1.03
N LYS A 60 -0.27 -14.24 -1.87
CA LYS A 60 0.82 -15.23 -1.87
C LYS A 60 2.19 -14.58 -2.02
N LEU A 61 2.34 -13.70 -3.01
CA LEU A 61 3.61 -13.01 -3.25
C LEU A 61 4.03 -12.10 -2.09
N TRP A 62 3.06 -11.46 -1.41
CA TRP A 62 3.32 -10.67 -0.21
C TRP A 62 3.79 -11.53 0.97
N LEU A 63 3.21 -12.71 1.16
CA LEU A 63 3.63 -13.64 2.21
C LEU A 63 5.02 -14.23 1.93
N GLU A 64 5.29 -14.62 0.68
CA GLU A 64 6.63 -15.05 0.25
C GLU A 64 7.68 -13.94 0.42
N PHE A 65 7.31 -12.69 0.15
CA PHE A 65 8.20 -11.55 0.37
C PHE A 65 8.46 -11.30 1.85
N ALA A 66 7.45 -11.43 2.70
CA ALA A 66 7.60 -11.32 4.15
C ALA A 66 8.53 -12.41 4.70
N GLU A 67 8.39 -13.65 4.22
CA GLU A 67 9.29 -14.76 4.55
C GLU A 67 10.73 -14.46 4.13
N TYR A 68 10.94 -13.98 2.90
CA TYR A 68 12.26 -13.55 2.42
C TYR A 68 12.88 -12.45 3.29
N CYS A 69 12.06 -11.51 3.77
CA CYS A 69 12.47 -10.46 4.71
C CYS A 69 12.58 -10.93 6.16
N GLN A 70 12.41 -12.23 6.43
CA GLN A 70 12.46 -12.83 7.77
C GLN A 70 11.43 -12.24 8.75
N ILE A 71 10.29 -11.78 8.23
CA ILE A 71 9.16 -11.33 9.05
C ILE A 71 8.40 -12.58 9.52
N PRO A 72 8.10 -12.72 10.83
CA PRO A 72 7.33 -13.85 11.33
C PRO A 72 5.97 -13.97 10.63
N GLU A 73 5.59 -15.18 10.23
CA GLU A 73 4.35 -15.45 9.47
C GLU A 73 3.12 -14.86 10.17
N ARG A 74 3.02 -15.02 11.50
CA ARG A 74 1.92 -14.45 12.29
C ARG A 74 1.84 -12.93 12.18
N ALA A 75 2.98 -12.24 12.10
CA ALA A 75 3.01 -10.79 11.92
C ALA A 75 2.62 -10.40 10.49
N ALA A 76 3.07 -11.14 9.48
CA ALA A 76 2.70 -10.92 8.09
C ALA A 76 1.19 -11.13 7.86
N LEU A 77 0.62 -12.22 8.38
CA LEU A 77 -0.82 -12.50 8.33
C LEU A 77 -1.63 -11.42 9.05
N ARG A 78 -1.17 -10.96 10.23
CA ARG A 78 -1.81 -9.85 10.92
C ARG A 78 -1.81 -8.59 10.06
N LEU A 79 -0.68 -8.22 9.46
CA LEU A 79 -0.59 -7.05 8.58
C LEU A 79 -1.55 -7.16 7.39
N VAL A 80 -1.66 -8.33 6.76
CA VAL A 80 -2.62 -8.57 5.67
C VAL A 80 -4.05 -8.34 6.15
N THR A 81 -4.42 -8.93 7.30
CA THR A 81 -5.75 -8.74 7.91
C THR A 81 -6.02 -7.27 8.26
N ASP A 82 -5.04 -6.57 8.82
CA ASP A 82 -5.15 -5.15 9.17
C ASP A 82 -5.41 -4.29 7.92
N GLN A 83 -4.75 -4.59 6.79
CA GLN A 83 -5.00 -3.88 5.53
C GLN A 83 -6.39 -4.18 4.96
N ILE A 84 -6.87 -5.42 5.05
CA ILE A 84 -8.22 -5.80 4.60
C ILE A 84 -9.27 -5.07 5.45
N ASN A 85 -9.11 -5.09 6.77
CA ASN A 85 -10.03 -4.43 7.71
C ASN A 85 -10.02 -2.90 7.59
N ALA A 86 -8.95 -2.33 7.03
CA ALA A 86 -8.86 -0.89 6.77
C ALA A 86 -9.68 -0.43 5.55
N LEU A 87 -10.32 -1.34 4.80
CA LEU A 87 -11.09 -0.98 3.60
C LEU A 87 -12.21 0.02 3.91
N ASP A 88 -13.15 -0.34 4.79
CA ASP A 88 -14.30 0.50 5.11
C ASP A 88 -13.92 1.88 5.68
N PRO A 89 -13.01 2.01 6.66
CA PRO A 89 -12.58 3.33 7.12
C PRO A 89 -11.85 4.12 6.04
N SER A 90 -11.10 3.46 5.14
CA SER A 90 -10.45 4.14 4.02
C SER A 90 -11.45 4.65 2.99
N VAL A 91 -12.50 3.89 2.70
CA VAL A 91 -13.60 4.32 1.84
C VAL A 91 -14.31 5.53 2.46
N ALA A 92 -14.57 5.51 3.77
CA ALA A 92 -15.16 6.66 4.46
C ALA A 92 -14.28 7.92 4.33
N LEU A 93 -12.95 7.79 4.42
CA LEU A 93 -12.01 8.90 4.20
C LEU A 93 -12.06 9.42 2.75
N ILE A 94 -12.14 8.54 1.76
CA ILE A 94 -12.28 8.92 0.35
C ILE A 94 -13.58 9.72 0.16
N GLN A 95 -14.69 9.23 0.71
CA GLN A 95 -15.99 9.89 0.58
C GLN A 95 -16.02 11.27 1.26
N ALA A 96 -15.33 11.42 2.40
CA ALA A 96 -15.18 12.69 3.11
C ALA A 96 -14.17 13.67 2.47
N SER A 97 -13.44 13.25 1.44
CA SER A 97 -12.42 14.08 0.79
C SER A 97 -13.01 15.17 -0.12
N LEU A 98 -12.14 16.08 -0.57
CA LEU A 98 -12.47 17.14 -1.53
C LEU A 98 -12.41 16.68 -3.00
N LEU A 99 -12.21 15.39 -3.26
CA LEU A 99 -12.23 14.86 -4.62
C LEU A 99 -13.62 15.03 -5.25
N PRO A 100 -13.71 15.26 -6.57
CA PRO A 100 -14.94 15.11 -7.32
C PRO A 100 -15.59 13.73 -7.13
N ASP A 101 -16.91 13.63 -7.21
CA ASP A 101 -17.64 12.39 -6.92
C ASP A 101 -17.27 11.24 -7.86
N ASP A 102 -16.97 11.53 -9.12
CA ASP A 102 -16.45 10.56 -10.09
C ASP A 102 -15.07 10.02 -9.67
N GLN A 103 -14.17 10.89 -9.21
CA GLN A 103 -12.84 10.47 -8.72
C GLN A 103 -12.92 9.72 -7.38
N LYS A 104 -13.88 10.07 -6.51
CA LYS A 104 -14.15 9.29 -5.28
C LYS A 104 -14.57 7.87 -5.63
N ALA A 105 -15.52 7.72 -6.55
CA ALA A 105 -16.00 6.42 -7.01
C ALA A 105 -14.87 5.60 -7.67
N GLU A 106 -14.04 6.23 -8.50
CA GLU A 106 -12.89 5.57 -9.12
C GLU A 106 -11.85 5.14 -8.09
N TYR A 107 -11.50 6.00 -7.12
CA TYR A 107 -10.54 5.65 -6.09
C TYR A 107 -11.04 4.50 -5.21
N GLU A 108 -12.31 4.56 -4.81
CA GLU A 108 -12.95 3.47 -4.07
C GLU A 108 -12.89 2.15 -4.88
N SER A 109 -13.17 2.19 -6.19
CA SER A 109 -13.08 1.02 -7.05
C SER A 109 -11.66 0.43 -7.09
N ILE A 110 -10.63 1.28 -7.27
CA ILE A 110 -9.23 0.87 -7.24
C ILE A 110 -8.87 0.21 -5.92
N LEU A 111 -9.24 0.83 -4.79
CA LEU A 111 -8.93 0.30 -3.47
C LEU A 111 -9.61 -1.06 -3.23
N ARG A 112 -10.89 -1.19 -3.61
CA ARG A 112 -11.65 -2.44 -3.50
C ARG A 112 -11.04 -3.55 -4.37
N GLU A 113 -10.64 -3.25 -5.60
CA GLU A 113 -9.95 -4.19 -6.51
C GLU A 113 -8.68 -4.75 -5.85
N ASN A 114 -7.83 -3.88 -5.31
CA ASN A 114 -6.57 -4.28 -4.68
C ASN A 114 -6.78 -5.06 -3.37
N ILE A 115 -7.71 -4.63 -2.52
CA ILE A 115 -8.03 -5.34 -1.28
C ILE A 115 -8.65 -6.71 -1.58
N ALA A 116 -9.48 -6.84 -2.63
CA ALA A 116 -10.00 -8.14 -3.06
C ALA A 116 -8.87 -9.09 -3.47
N MET A 117 -7.87 -8.62 -4.24
CA MET A 117 -6.67 -9.41 -4.57
C MET A 117 -5.84 -9.82 -3.34
N LEU A 118 -5.88 -9.01 -2.28
CA LEU A 118 -5.22 -9.32 -1.01
C LEU A 118 -6.00 -10.32 -0.15
N ALA A 119 -7.33 -10.29 -0.24
CA ALA A 119 -8.22 -11.13 0.55
C ALA A 119 -8.31 -12.57 0.01
N GLN A 120 -8.07 -12.78 -1.28
CA GLN A 120 -8.06 -14.11 -1.88
C GLN A 120 -7.05 -15.04 -1.15
N PRO A 121 -7.48 -16.22 -0.68
CA PRO A 121 -6.53 -17.24 -0.22
C PRO A 121 -5.65 -17.64 -1.40
N GLY A 122 -4.33 -17.58 -1.19
CA GLY A 122 -3.31 -17.87 -2.20
C GLY A 122 -3.05 -19.35 -2.40
#